data_AF-A0A257LT93-F1
#
_entry.id   AF-A0A257LT93-F1
#
_cell.length_a   1.000
_cell.length_b   1.000
_cell.length_c   1.000
_cell.angle_alpha   90.00
_cell.angle_beta   90.00
_cell.angle_gamma   90.00
#
_symmetry.space_group_name_H-M   'P 1'
#
loop_
_entity.id
_entity.type
_entity.pdbx_description
1 polymer ?
#
loop_
_entity_poly.entity_id
_entity_poly.type
_entity_poly.pdbx_seq_one_letter_code
_entity_poly.pdbx_strand_id
1 'polypeptide(L)'
;ATPTRNAMNLTSTNRRHFIRGLGAGLALPAFEALVPRAAAAQAAGARALATTASGAPLRMAFLYFPNGAIQDKWTPTGNGRNFSFGQTLAPLNSLKHRVQVISGLDHRNAEAGADGAGDHARANGTFLTGVRVKKTAGSDIFAGVSVDQIAAQHIGRGTRFASLELSCDPHRKSGGCDSGYSCAYEANLAWRSPTSPLSPESNPRLVFERLFGSGPPGQRAASLAQRREQQRSILDFVMDDAKTVQKGLTNRDKDKLEEYLTGVREIEQRIVTAEKFSKLPDPKMPAPEGIPSAYDDYIKLMYQMLALAFETDSTRVASLLLAHDGSNRVFPEIGISEGHHSLSHHRDDRD
;
A
#
# COMPACT_ATOMS: atom_id res chain seq x y z
N ALA A 1 -62.76 42.38 17.68
CA ALA A 1 -62.17 41.97 18.98
C ALA A 1 -60.65 41.84 18.79
N THR A 2 -59.89 42.59 19.56
CA THR A 2 -58.42 42.63 19.70
C THR A 2 -57.79 41.26 20.03
N PRO A 3 -56.45 41.01 20.01
CA PRO A 3 -55.33 41.92 19.66
C PRO A 3 -54.09 41.31 18.91
N THR A 4 -53.26 42.24 18.42
CA THR A 4 -51.78 42.31 18.24
C THR A 4 -50.86 41.09 18.46
N ARG A 5 -49.76 41.01 17.67
CA ARG A 5 -48.41 40.94 18.24
C ARG A 5 -47.29 41.43 17.31
N ASN A 6 -46.47 42.30 17.90
CA ASN A 6 -45.30 42.99 17.36
C ASN A 6 -44.18 42.03 16.90
N ALA A 7 -43.57 42.37 15.76
CA ALA A 7 -42.21 41.93 15.44
C ALA A 7 -41.22 42.70 16.35
N MET A 8 -40.65 42.02 17.35
CA MET A 8 -39.49 42.54 18.09
C MET A 8 -38.22 42.16 17.34
N ASN A 9 -37.56 43.17 16.78
CA ASN A 9 -36.13 43.15 16.48
C ASN A 9 -35.35 42.89 17.77
N LEU A 10 -34.65 41.74 17.83
CA LEU A 10 -33.65 41.45 18.86
C LEU A 10 -32.28 41.29 18.20
N THR A 11 -31.82 42.34 17.50
CA THR A 11 -30.39 42.54 17.22
C THR A 11 -29.73 43.18 18.43
N SER A 12 -29.37 42.37 19.42
CA SER A 12 -28.51 42.80 20.55
C SER A 12 -27.99 41.59 21.33
N THR A 13 -27.14 40.79 20.72
CA THR A 13 -26.25 39.90 21.49
C THR A 13 -24.95 40.63 21.80
N ASN A 14 -24.84 40.92 23.10
CA ASN A 14 -23.84 41.73 23.77
C ASN A 14 -22.41 41.21 23.52
N ARG A 15 -21.52 42.02 22.95
CA ARG A 15 -20.10 41.72 22.66
C ARG A 15 -19.24 41.46 23.92
N ARG A 16 -19.82 41.44 25.12
CA ARG A 16 -19.10 41.42 26.41
C ARG A 16 -19.20 40.12 27.21
N HIS A 17 -19.69 39.02 26.61
CA HIS A 17 -19.72 37.70 27.28
C HIS A 17 -18.83 36.61 26.64
N PHE A 18 -18.01 36.92 25.63
CA PHE A 18 -17.23 35.88 24.92
C PHE A 18 -15.79 35.69 25.42
N ILE A 19 -15.33 36.39 26.46
CA ILE A 19 -13.96 36.16 26.98
C ILE A 19 -13.98 35.99 28.50
N ARG A 20 -14.58 34.88 28.97
CA ARG A 20 -14.22 34.21 30.23
C ARG A 20 -14.55 32.72 30.12
N GLY A 21 -13.63 31.97 29.52
CA GLY A 21 -13.77 30.51 29.35
C GLY A 21 -12.55 29.84 28.71
N LEU A 22 -11.33 30.31 29.03
CA LEU A 22 -10.08 29.62 28.66
C LEU A 22 -9.75 28.53 29.71
N GLY A 23 -10.66 27.58 29.88
CA GLY A 23 -10.48 26.47 30.83
C GLY A 23 -11.28 25.25 30.42
N ALA A 24 -10.58 24.24 29.89
CA ALA A 24 -11.04 22.87 29.69
C ALA A 24 -12.37 22.70 28.91
N GLY A 25 -12.36 23.00 27.61
CA GLY A 25 -13.38 22.49 26.68
C GLY A 25 -12.85 21.26 25.96
N LEU A 26 -13.42 20.08 26.23
CA LEU A 26 -13.28 18.90 25.37
C LEU A 26 -13.67 19.31 23.94
N ALA A 27 -12.75 19.14 22.99
CA ALA A 27 -13.05 19.36 21.59
C ALA A 27 -14.12 18.34 21.15
N LEU A 28 -15.37 18.77 21.09
CA LEU A 28 -16.45 18.00 20.49
C LEU A 28 -16.13 17.80 18.99
N PRO A 29 -16.40 16.61 18.42
CA PRO A 29 -16.33 16.42 16.98
C PRO A 29 -17.23 17.44 16.28
N ALA A 30 -16.70 18.15 15.28
CA ALA A 30 -17.48 19.08 14.49
C ALA A 30 -18.54 18.30 13.69
N PHE A 31 -19.82 18.52 13.98
CA PHE A 31 -20.92 17.97 13.19
C PHE A 31 -21.05 18.73 11.87
N GLU A 32 -20.89 18.04 10.74
CA GLU A 32 -20.98 18.60 9.37
C GLU A 32 -22.26 19.41 9.11
N ALA A 33 -23.35 19.10 9.82
CA ALA A 33 -24.65 19.78 9.68
C ALA A 33 -24.65 21.25 10.11
N LEU A 34 -23.65 21.70 10.88
CA LEU A 34 -23.65 23.00 11.54
C LEU A 34 -22.67 24.01 10.92
N VAL A 35 -21.93 23.65 9.86
CA VAL A 35 -20.97 24.57 9.23
C VAL A 35 -21.62 25.27 8.03
N PRO A 36 -21.82 26.60 8.07
CA PRO A 36 -22.30 27.35 6.92
C PRO A 36 -21.29 27.25 5.76
N ARG A 37 -21.75 26.83 4.57
CA ARG A 37 -20.91 26.62 3.37
C ARG A 37 -19.97 27.79 3.02
N ALA A 38 -20.34 29.02 3.37
CA ALA A 38 -19.51 30.21 3.14
C ALA A 38 -18.34 30.37 4.13
N ALA A 39 -18.48 29.87 5.37
CA ALA A 39 -17.41 29.88 6.37
C ALA A 39 -16.34 28.80 6.12
N ALA A 40 -16.72 27.68 5.47
CA ALA A 40 -15.78 26.64 5.06
C ALA A 40 -14.78 27.11 3.97
N ALA A 41 -15.13 28.13 3.19
CA ALA A 41 -14.28 28.66 2.13
C ALA A 41 -13.22 29.66 2.64
N GLN A 42 -13.47 30.38 3.73
CA GLN A 42 -12.55 31.39 4.27
C GLN A 42 -11.58 30.87 5.35
N ALA A 43 -11.84 29.69 5.91
CA ALA A 43 -10.91 28.98 6.81
C ALA A 43 -9.97 28.01 6.08
N ALA A 44 -9.94 28.04 4.75
CA ALA A 44 -9.06 27.21 3.94
C ALA A 44 -7.64 27.79 3.93
N GLY A 45 -6.89 27.57 5.02
CA GLY A 45 -5.45 27.35 4.86
C GLY A 45 -5.23 26.29 3.77
N ALA A 46 -4.11 26.36 3.04
CA ALA A 46 -3.82 25.46 1.91
C ALA A 46 -4.17 24.02 2.28
N ARG A 47 -5.21 23.48 1.63
CA ARG A 47 -5.71 22.14 1.91
C ARG A 47 -4.56 21.15 1.76
N ALA A 48 -4.32 20.34 2.79
CA ALA A 48 -3.25 19.36 2.75
C ALA A 48 -3.44 18.45 1.52
N LEU A 49 -2.34 18.17 0.81
CA LEU A 49 -2.34 17.32 -0.37
C LEU A 49 -3.02 15.97 -0.05
N ALA A 50 -3.77 15.44 -1.02
CA ALA A 50 -4.48 14.17 -0.91
C ALA A 50 -5.41 14.07 0.31
N THR A 51 -6.28 15.07 0.49
CA THR A 51 -7.36 15.04 1.48
C THR A 51 -8.74 15.17 0.80
N THR A 52 -9.76 14.53 1.37
CA THR A 52 -11.17 14.67 0.96
C THR A 52 -11.71 16.06 1.31
N ALA A 53 -12.94 16.37 0.85
CA ALA A 53 -13.59 17.64 1.16
C ALA A 53 -13.81 17.85 2.68
N SER A 54 -13.95 16.75 3.43
CA SER A 54 -14.03 16.76 4.90
C SER A 54 -12.67 16.81 5.60
N GLY A 55 -11.56 16.86 4.85
CA GLY A 55 -10.21 16.86 5.40
C GLY A 55 -9.65 15.47 5.76
N ALA A 56 -10.42 14.40 5.52
CA ALA A 56 -9.93 13.03 5.73
C ALA A 56 -8.81 12.70 4.73
N PRO A 57 -7.72 12.05 5.16
CA PRO A 57 -6.64 11.71 4.25
C PRO A 57 -7.08 10.64 3.24
N LEU A 58 -6.70 10.81 1.98
CA LEU A 58 -6.94 9.82 0.93
C LEU A 58 -6.02 8.60 1.15
N ARG A 59 -6.50 7.46 0.64
CA ARG A 59 -5.78 6.18 0.64
C ARG A 59 -5.68 5.69 -0.79
N MET A 60 -4.53 5.14 -1.15
CA MET A 60 -4.28 4.57 -2.45
C MET A 60 -3.70 3.17 -2.29
N ALA A 61 -4.34 2.18 -2.91
CA ALA A 61 -3.85 0.82 -2.99
C ALA A 61 -3.84 0.36 -4.44
N PHE A 62 -2.79 -0.34 -4.84
CA PHE A 62 -2.73 -1.08 -6.09
C PHE A 62 -2.86 -2.57 -5.80
N LEU A 63 -3.80 -3.24 -6.43
CA LEU A 63 -4.07 -4.66 -6.26
C LEU A 63 -3.78 -5.36 -7.59
N TYR A 64 -2.88 -6.34 -7.57
CA TYR A 64 -2.51 -7.10 -8.75
C TYR A 64 -2.95 -8.55 -8.59
N PHE A 65 -3.65 -9.07 -9.59
CA PHE A 65 -3.96 -10.49 -9.73
C PHE A 65 -3.31 -10.99 -11.02
N PRO A 66 -2.47 -12.04 -10.96
CA PRO A 66 -1.71 -12.51 -12.11
C PRO A 66 -2.59 -13.14 -13.17
N ASN A 67 -2.08 -13.19 -14.41
CA ASN A 67 -2.72 -13.84 -15.58
C ASN A 67 -4.11 -13.31 -15.97
N GLY A 68 -4.61 -12.29 -15.27
CA GLY A 68 -5.83 -11.58 -15.60
C GLY A 68 -7.10 -12.36 -15.24
N ALA A 69 -8.17 -12.07 -15.98
CA ALA A 69 -9.49 -12.65 -15.80
C ALA A 69 -10.09 -12.98 -17.16
N ILE A 70 -11.07 -13.89 -17.16
CA ILE A 70 -11.86 -14.20 -18.34
C ILE A 70 -12.63 -12.93 -18.74
N GLN A 71 -12.27 -12.33 -19.87
CA GLN A 71 -12.60 -10.93 -20.18
C GLN A 71 -14.10 -10.68 -20.37
N ASP A 72 -14.84 -11.64 -20.94
CA ASP A 72 -16.28 -11.57 -21.12
C ASP A 72 -17.06 -11.63 -19.78
N LYS A 73 -16.50 -12.34 -18.79
CA LYS A 73 -17.04 -12.47 -17.42
C LYS A 73 -16.61 -11.33 -16.52
N TRP A 74 -15.49 -10.68 -16.81
CA TRP A 74 -14.95 -9.54 -16.07
C TRP A 74 -15.55 -8.21 -16.50
N THR A 75 -15.61 -7.97 -17.81
CA THR A 75 -15.91 -6.65 -18.38
C THR A 75 -17.38 -6.28 -18.17
N PRO A 76 -17.68 -5.11 -17.57
CA PRO A 76 -19.05 -4.63 -17.44
C PRO A 76 -19.71 -4.35 -18.79
N THR A 77 -21.04 -4.46 -18.82
CA THR A 77 -21.85 -4.01 -19.95
C THR A 77 -22.47 -2.63 -19.64
N GLY A 78 -22.68 -1.79 -20.66
CA GLY A 78 -23.19 -0.43 -20.48
C GLY A 78 -22.09 0.60 -20.13
N ASN A 79 -22.48 1.83 -19.82
CA ASN A 79 -21.55 2.94 -19.63
C ASN A 79 -22.01 3.95 -18.56
N GLY A 80 -21.07 4.82 -18.14
CA GLY A 80 -21.34 5.87 -17.15
C GLY A 80 -21.82 5.29 -15.82
N ARG A 81 -23.00 5.73 -15.35
CA ARG A 81 -23.65 5.18 -14.15
C ARG A 81 -24.54 3.97 -14.43
N ASN A 82 -24.85 3.72 -15.70
CA ASN A 82 -25.82 2.72 -16.17
C ASN A 82 -25.09 1.48 -16.72
N PHE A 83 -24.10 0.98 -15.99
CA PHE A 83 -23.41 -0.27 -16.34
C PHE A 83 -23.91 -1.43 -15.47
N SER A 84 -23.67 -2.68 -15.87
CA SER A 84 -23.86 -3.88 -15.04
C SER A 84 -22.55 -4.64 -14.96
N PHE A 85 -22.15 -5.04 -13.75
CA PHE A 85 -20.95 -5.85 -13.57
C PHE A 85 -21.07 -7.18 -14.31
N GLY A 86 -19.94 -7.67 -14.84
CA GLY A 86 -19.81 -9.05 -15.27
C GLY A 86 -19.85 -10.01 -14.08
N GLN A 87 -19.98 -11.32 -14.36
CA GLN A 87 -20.07 -12.37 -13.34
C GLN A 87 -18.94 -12.30 -12.31
N THR A 88 -17.70 -12.06 -12.74
CA THR A 88 -16.52 -12.02 -11.85
C THR A 88 -16.60 -10.87 -10.85
N LEU A 89 -17.19 -9.74 -11.24
CA LEU A 89 -17.33 -8.55 -10.40
C LEU A 89 -18.68 -8.48 -9.65
N ALA A 90 -19.55 -9.47 -9.82
CA ALA A 90 -20.87 -9.52 -9.17
C ALA A 90 -20.83 -9.38 -7.63
N PRO A 91 -19.82 -9.87 -6.90
CA PRO A 91 -19.71 -9.64 -5.45
C PRO A 91 -19.64 -8.15 -5.05
N LEU A 92 -19.26 -7.25 -5.98
CA LEU A 92 -19.17 -5.81 -5.75
C LEU A 92 -20.48 -5.05 -6.02
N ASN A 93 -21.58 -5.74 -6.36
CA ASN A 93 -22.85 -5.11 -6.71
C ASN A 93 -23.36 -4.10 -5.65
N SER A 94 -23.24 -4.43 -4.36
CA SER A 94 -23.64 -3.54 -3.26
C SER A 94 -22.79 -2.24 -3.20
N LEU A 95 -21.59 -2.28 -3.77
CA LEU A 95 -20.63 -1.18 -3.82
C LEU A 95 -20.54 -0.51 -5.19
N LYS A 96 -21.43 -0.85 -6.14
CA LYS A 96 -21.43 -0.31 -7.51
C LYS A 96 -21.30 1.22 -7.57
N HIS A 97 -21.96 1.93 -6.66
CA HIS A 97 -21.91 3.39 -6.56
C HIS A 97 -20.54 3.97 -6.15
N ARG A 98 -19.58 3.12 -5.78
CA ARG A 98 -18.21 3.47 -5.35
C ARG A 98 -17.13 2.91 -6.26
N VAL A 99 -17.51 2.15 -7.28
CA VAL A 99 -16.58 1.45 -8.17
C VAL A 99 -16.70 2.05 -9.57
N GLN A 100 -15.56 2.33 -10.17
CA GLN A 100 -15.44 2.68 -11.57
C GLN A 100 -14.63 1.58 -12.25
N VAL A 101 -15.09 1.13 -13.41
CA VAL A 101 -14.34 0.20 -14.25
C VAL A 101 -13.93 0.94 -15.50
N ILE A 102 -12.63 0.95 -15.78
CA ILE A 102 -12.05 1.56 -16.96
C ILE A 102 -11.52 0.42 -17.83
N SER A 103 -11.99 0.34 -19.06
CA SER A 103 -11.64 -0.70 -20.04
C SER A 103 -10.92 -0.10 -21.23
N GLY A 104 -10.29 -0.96 -22.06
CA GLY A 104 -9.56 -0.53 -23.26
C GLY A 104 -8.22 0.13 -22.97
N LEU A 105 -7.62 -0.17 -21.82
CA LEU A 105 -6.26 0.20 -21.47
C LEU A 105 -5.34 -1.00 -21.68
N ASP A 106 -4.21 -0.77 -22.32
CA ASP A 106 -3.14 -1.73 -22.50
C ASP A 106 -1.78 -1.11 -22.15
N HIS A 107 -0.80 -1.96 -21.87
CA HIS A 107 0.58 -1.56 -21.71
C HIS A 107 1.39 -2.13 -22.87
N ARG A 108 1.60 -1.32 -23.91
CA ARG A 108 2.46 -1.68 -25.05
C ARG A 108 3.87 -2.13 -24.62
N ASN A 109 4.36 -1.60 -23.50
CA ASN A 109 5.64 -1.99 -22.90
C ASN A 109 5.67 -3.42 -22.35
N ALA A 110 4.51 -4.02 -22.06
CA ALA A 110 4.40 -5.39 -21.58
C ALA A 110 4.38 -6.44 -22.71
N GLU A 111 4.14 -6.02 -23.96
CA GLU A 111 4.13 -6.90 -25.13
C GLU A 111 5.50 -7.55 -25.40
N ALA A 112 5.50 -8.67 -26.13
CA ALA A 112 6.72 -9.42 -26.46
C ALA A 112 7.81 -8.56 -27.14
N GLY A 113 7.41 -7.63 -28.01
CA GLY A 113 8.34 -6.70 -28.67
C GLY A 113 9.54 -7.42 -29.30
N ALA A 114 10.71 -6.78 -29.23
CA ALA A 114 11.96 -7.33 -29.80
C ALA A 114 12.66 -8.35 -28.87
N ASP A 115 12.30 -8.40 -27.59
CA ASP A 115 12.97 -9.26 -26.60
C ASP A 115 12.26 -10.61 -26.36
N GLY A 116 11.11 -10.85 -27.03
CA GLY A 116 10.48 -12.16 -27.15
C GLY A 116 9.70 -12.58 -25.90
N ALA A 117 9.80 -13.86 -25.51
CA ALA A 117 9.15 -14.37 -24.30
C ALA A 117 9.61 -13.62 -23.03
N GLY A 118 8.74 -13.56 -22.02
CA GLY A 118 8.96 -12.77 -20.80
C GLY A 118 7.71 -12.06 -20.27
N ASP A 119 6.54 -12.55 -20.66
CA ASP A 119 5.25 -11.88 -20.49
C ASP A 119 4.83 -11.79 -19.03
N HIS A 120 5.17 -12.79 -18.21
CA HIS A 120 4.91 -12.78 -16.77
C HIS A 120 5.73 -11.67 -16.08
N ALA A 121 7.05 -11.65 -16.32
CA ALA A 121 7.92 -10.64 -15.74
C ALA A 121 7.60 -9.23 -16.25
N ARG A 122 7.27 -9.09 -17.53
CA ARG A 122 6.91 -7.80 -18.12
C ARG A 122 5.55 -7.28 -17.63
N ALA A 123 4.54 -8.13 -17.51
CA ALA A 123 3.21 -7.72 -17.02
C ALA A 123 3.30 -7.10 -15.63
N ASN A 124 3.93 -7.81 -14.70
CA ASN A 124 4.13 -7.36 -13.33
C ASN A 124 5.03 -6.13 -13.24
N GLY A 125 6.21 -6.19 -13.86
CA GLY A 125 7.20 -5.12 -13.82
C GLY A 125 6.74 -3.81 -14.47
N THR A 126 5.84 -3.89 -15.47
CA THR A 126 5.30 -2.71 -16.17
C THR A 126 4.10 -2.10 -15.44
N PHE A 127 3.34 -2.88 -14.66
CA PHE A 127 2.04 -2.48 -14.11
C PHE A 127 2.05 -1.13 -13.38
N LEU A 128 3.01 -0.92 -12.47
CA LEU A 128 3.11 0.35 -11.72
C LEU A 128 4.20 1.29 -12.24
N THR A 129 5.12 0.81 -13.07
CA THR A 129 6.24 1.62 -13.58
C THR A 129 5.93 2.26 -14.92
N GLY A 130 5.05 1.65 -15.72
CA GLY A 130 4.72 2.07 -17.08
C GLY A 130 5.87 1.92 -18.08
N VAL A 131 7.00 1.35 -17.70
CA VAL A 131 8.20 1.22 -18.55
C VAL A 131 8.42 -0.21 -19.02
N ARG A 132 9.10 -0.37 -20.16
CA ARG A 132 9.57 -1.68 -20.58
C ARG A 132 10.76 -2.08 -19.70
N VAL A 133 10.56 -3.10 -18.86
CA VAL A 133 11.61 -3.61 -17.99
C VAL A 133 12.74 -4.24 -18.82
N LYS A 134 13.98 -4.07 -18.35
CA LYS A 134 15.15 -4.59 -19.03
C LYS A 134 15.21 -6.11 -18.90
N LYS A 135 15.31 -6.80 -20.05
CA LYS A 135 15.55 -8.25 -20.09
C LYS A 135 16.94 -8.59 -19.56
N THR A 136 16.99 -9.06 -18.32
CA THR A 136 18.20 -9.57 -17.67
C THR A 136 17.80 -10.50 -16.53
N ALA A 137 18.56 -11.57 -16.33
CA ALA A 137 18.49 -12.44 -15.16
C ALA A 137 19.56 -12.08 -14.11
N GLY A 138 20.40 -11.08 -14.41
CA GLY A 138 21.48 -10.60 -13.56
C GLY A 138 21.05 -9.52 -12.57
N SER A 139 22.04 -8.87 -11.94
CA SER A 139 21.84 -7.79 -10.98
C SER A 139 21.62 -6.42 -11.62
N ASP A 140 21.81 -6.29 -12.93
CA ASP A 140 21.68 -5.05 -13.70
C ASP A 140 20.23 -4.75 -14.11
N ILE A 141 19.31 -5.04 -13.19
CA ILE A 141 17.86 -4.84 -13.34
C ILE A 141 17.54 -3.36 -13.55
N PHE A 142 16.56 -3.09 -14.40
CA PHE A 142 16.11 -1.74 -14.70
C PHE A 142 14.62 -1.76 -15.08
N ALA A 143 13.84 -0.95 -14.36
CA ALA A 143 12.45 -0.65 -14.64
C ALA A 143 12.28 0.87 -14.64
N GLY A 144 11.73 1.42 -13.56
CA GLY A 144 11.44 2.85 -13.37
C GLY A 144 10.93 3.06 -11.95
N VAL A 145 10.72 4.31 -11.54
CA VAL A 145 10.03 4.59 -10.28
C VAL A 145 8.54 4.27 -10.47
N SER A 146 7.97 3.47 -9.58
CA SER A 146 6.56 3.09 -9.67
C SER A 146 5.63 4.20 -9.15
N VAL A 147 4.41 4.26 -9.67
CA VAL A 147 3.42 5.31 -9.35
C VAL A 147 3.03 5.35 -7.87
N ASP A 148 2.99 4.20 -7.19
CA ASP A 148 2.79 4.13 -5.74
C ASP A 148 3.93 4.82 -5.00
N GLN A 149 5.18 4.63 -5.43
CA GLN A 149 6.34 5.26 -4.81
C GLN A 149 6.44 6.75 -5.12
N ILE A 150 6.02 7.19 -6.31
CA ILE A 150 5.84 8.61 -6.62
C ILE A 150 4.84 9.24 -5.65
N ALA A 151 3.71 8.59 -5.39
CA ALA A 151 2.75 9.09 -4.40
C ALA A 151 3.33 9.07 -2.97
N ALA A 152 4.00 8.00 -2.56
CA ALA A 152 4.60 7.86 -1.24
C ALA A 152 5.62 8.98 -0.95
N GLN A 153 6.39 9.42 -1.95
CA GLN A 153 7.31 10.55 -1.82
C GLN A 153 6.59 11.88 -1.45
N HIS A 154 5.36 12.06 -1.91
CA HIS A 154 4.59 13.29 -1.70
C HIS A 154 3.71 13.24 -0.45
N ILE A 155 3.05 12.10 -0.17
CA ILE A 155 2.03 11.99 0.89
C ILE A 155 2.44 11.07 2.04
N GLY A 156 3.48 10.26 1.87
CA GLY A 156 3.91 9.25 2.85
C GLY A 156 4.56 9.82 4.11
N ARG A 157 4.97 11.10 4.10
CA ARG A 157 5.54 11.78 5.28
C ARG A 157 4.51 12.00 6.40
N GLY A 158 3.21 11.91 6.08
CA GLY A 158 2.12 12.04 7.05
C GLY A 158 1.85 10.79 7.88
N THR A 159 2.53 9.68 7.61
CA THR A 159 2.33 8.38 8.26
C THR A 159 3.65 7.71 8.60
N ARG A 160 3.62 6.72 9.49
CA ARG A 160 4.83 6.01 9.94
C ARG A 160 5.48 5.21 8.82
N PHE A 161 4.68 4.63 7.93
CA PHE A 161 5.16 3.99 6.71
C PHE A 161 4.76 4.87 5.53
N ALA A 162 5.73 5.20 4.68
CA ALA A 162 5.46 5.99 3.47
C ALA A 162 4.63 5.19 2.46
N SER A 163 4.86 3.88 2.41
CA SER A 163 4.14 2.88 1.62
C SER A 163 4.19 1.52 2.34
N LEU A 164 3.31 0.61 1.94
CA LEU A 164 3.25 -0.77 2.44
C LEU A 164 3.12 -1.74 1.27
N GLU A 165 4.17 -2.53 1.05
CA GLU A 165 4.25 -3.53 -0.01
C GLU A 165 3.91 -4.92 0.56
N LEU A 166 2.91 -5.58 -0.04
CA LEU A 166 2.32 -6.82 0.45
C LEU A 166 2.25 -7.87 -0.67
N SER A 167 2.30 -9.15 -0.29
CA SER A 167 2.14 -10.27 -1.23
C SER A 167 1.37 -11.44 -0.59
N CYS A 168 0.66 -12.25 -1.37
CA CYS A 168 0.19 -13.57 -0.93
C CYS A 168 1.02 -14.72 -1.51
N ASP A 169 2.22 -14.44 -2.00
CA ASP A 169 3.21 -15.44 -2.37
C ASP A 169 4.58 -15.18 -1.73
N PRO A 170 5.37 -16.25 -1.44
CA PRO A 170 6.71 -16.12 -0.87
C PRO A 170 7.65 -15.38 -1.83
N HIS A 171 8.34 -14.37 -1.32
CA HIS A 171 9.20 -13.52 -2.14
C HIS A 171 10.41 -14.25 -2.73
N ARG A 172 10.65 -14.10 -4.04
CA ARG A 172 11.83 -14.62 -4.77
C ARG A 172 12.74 -13.47 -5.21
N LYS A 173 13.94 -13.37 -4.62
CA LYS A 173 14.85 -12.21 -4.82
C LYS A 173 15.78 -12.32 -6.03
N SER A 174 16.11 -13.52 -6.47
CA SER A 174 17.21 -13.75 -7.41
C SER A 174 16.97 -14.97 -8.29
N GLY A 175 17.55 -14.94 -9.48
CA GLY A 175 17.45 -16.01 -10.49
C GLY A 175 16.73 -15.54 -11.74
N GLY A 176 16.72 -16.39 -12.77
CA GLY A 176 15.84 -16.23 -13.93
C GLY A 176 14.50 -16.87 -13.63
N CYS A 177 13.44 -16.07 -13.53
CA CYS A 177 12.10 -16.57 -13.27
C CYS A 177 11.24 -16.69 -14.54
N ASP A 178 11.52 -15.90 -15.57
CA ASP A 178 10.77 -15.95 -16.82
C ASP A 178 11.67 -15.63 -18.01
N SER A 179 12.07 -16.66 -18.76
CA SER A 179 12.65 -16.48 -20.11
C SER A 179 13.86 -15.53 -20.20
N GLY A 180 14.69 -15.47 -19.13
CA GLY A 180 15.84 -14.57 -19.04
C GLY A 180 15.57 -13.24 -18.32
N TYR A 181 14.40 -13.08 -17.70
CA TYR A 181 14.09 -11.99 -16.77
C TYR A 181 14.33 -12.40 -15.31
N SER A 182 14.79 -11.43 -14.53
CA SER A 182 15.06 -11.56 -13.11
C SER A 182 13.77 -11.75 -12.32
N CYS A 183 13.80 -12.61 -11.31
CA CYS A 183 12.72 -12.78 -10.34
C CYS A 183 12.29 -11.48 -9.66
N ALA A 184 13.17 -10.47 -9.65
CA ALA A 184 12.83 -9.14 -9.16
C ALA A 184 11.63 -8.51 -9.89
N TYR A 185 11.41 -8.82 -11.16
CA TYR A 185 10.30 -8.25 -11.94
C TYR A 185 8.95 -8.93 -11.65
N GLU A 186 8.94 -10.22 -11.31
CA GLU A 186 7.69 -10.94 -10.95
C GLU A 186 7.33 -10.76 -9.48
N ALA A 187 8.33 -10.59 -8.61
CA ALA A 187 8.12 -10.57 -7.16
C ALA A 187 7.93 -9.17 -6.57
N ASN A 188 8.01 -8.10 -7.38
CA ASN A 188 7.91 -6.72 -6.90
C ASN A 188 7.12 -5.81 -7.84
N LEU A 189 5.98 -5.32 -7.36
CA LEU A 189 5.21 -4.27 -8.03
C LEU A 189 5.82 -2.88 -7.79
N ALA A 190 6.35 -2.65 -6.59
CA ALA A 190 6.81 -1.35 -6.14
C ALA A 190 8.32 -1.17 -6.40
N TRP A 191 8.68 -0.04 -7.00
CA TRP A 191 10.03 0.33 -7.37
C TRP A 191 10.34 1.74 -6.88
N ARG A 192 11.22 1.84 -5.89
CA ARG A 192 11.61 3.13 -5.30
C ARG A 192 12.45 3.96 -6.27
N SER A 193 13.33 3.28 -7.00
CA SER A 193 14.21 3.85 -8.01
C SER A 193 14.14 2.95 -9.27
N PRO A 194 14.67 3.40 -10.42
CA PRO A 194 14.73 2.57 -11.61
C PRO A 194 15.42 1.21 -11.43
N THR A 195 16.27 1.05 -10.42
CA THR A 195 17.08 -0.15 -10.17
C THR A 195 16.81 -0.78 -8.80
N SER A 196 15.91 -0.21 -7.99
CA SER A 196 15.68 -0.61 -6.59
C SER A 196 14.22 -0.98 -6.35
N PRO A 197 13.86 -2.28 -6.48
CA PRO A 197 12.54 -2.76 -6.10
C PRO A 197 12.35 -2.75 -4.58
N LEU A 198 11.09 -2.77 -4.14
CA LEU A 198 10.72 -2.93 -2.73
C LEU A 198 10.07 -4.29 -2.51
N SER A 199 10.77 -5.14 -1.75
CA SER A 199 10.30 -6.48 -1.40
C SER A 199 8.98 -6.42 -0.62
N PRO A 200 7.91 -7.07 -1.11
CA PRO A 200 6.67 -7.19 -0.36
C PRO A 200 6.84 -8.13 0.85
N GLU A 201 6.13 -7.84 1.93
CA GLU A 201 5.97 -8.77 3.05
C GLU A 201 4.80 -9.72 2.76
N SER A 202 5.06 -11.02 2.84
CA SER A 202 4.05 -12.03 2.56
C SER A 202 3.46 -12.63 3.84
N ASN A 203 4.13 -12.56 4.97
CA ASN A 203 3.62 -13.15 6.21
C ASN A 203 2.69 -12.17 6.95
N PRO A 204 1.38 -12.47 7.10
CA PRO A 204 0.43 -11.57 7.76
C PRO A 204 0.81 -11.23 9.20
N ARG A 205 1.44 -12.17 9.92
CA ARG A 205 1.93 -11.93 11.29
C ARG A 205 3.05 -10.89 11.28
N LEU A 206 3.99 -10.98 10.34
CA LEU A 206 5.08 -10.01 10.24
C LEU A 206 4.56 -8.63 9.82
N VAL A 207 3.55 -8.56 8.95
CA VAL A 207 2.86 -7.30 8.64
C VAL A 207 2.23 -6.72 9.91
N PHE A 208 1.45 -7.52 10.65
CA PHE A 208 0.80 -7.10 11.88
C PHE A 208 1.81 -6.60 12.92
N GLU A 209 2.86 -7.36 13.20
CA GLU A 209 3.88 -6.98 14.18
C GLU A 209 4.67 -5.74 13.75
N ARG A 210 4.91 -5.57 12.44
CA ARG A 210 5.50 -4.33 11.90
C ARG A 210 4.57 -3.13 12.10
N LEU A 211 3.27 -3.32 11.90
CA LEU A 211 2.26 -2.28 12.08
C LEU A 211 1.99 -1.95 13.55
N PHE A 212 1.98 -2.91 14.47
CA PHE A 212 1.48 -2.64 15.82
C PHE A 212 2.45 -3.00 16.95
N GLY A 213 3.46 -3.82 16.67
CA GLY A 213 4.32 -4.48 17.66
C GLY A 213 3.84 -5.91 17.97
N SER A 214 4.67 -6.68 18.68
CA SER A 214 4.34 -8.06 19.06
C SER A 214 3.70 -8.15 20.46
N GLY A 215 3.02 -9.27 20.73
CA GLY A 215 2.37 -9.54 22.00
C GLY A 215 0.88 -9.16 22.04
N PRO A 216 0.22 -9.35 23.20
CA PRO A 216 -1.19 -9.03 23.37
C PRO A 216 -1.45 -7.52 23.34
N PRO A 217 -2.71 -7.09 23.11
CA PRO A 217 -3.11 -5.70 23.26
C PRO A 217 -2.66 -5.13 24.61
N GLY A 218 -2.18 -3.88 24.60
CA GLY A 218 -1.60 -3.18 25.74
C GLY A 218 -0.07 -3.32 25.87
N GLN A 219 0.54 -4.37 25.30
CA GLN A 219 2.00 -4.59 25.41
C GLN A 219 2.77 -4.26 24.13
N ARG A 220 2.06 -4.06 23.01
CA ARG A 220 2.69 -3.98 21.68
C ARG A 220 3.54 -2.73 21.46
N ALA A 221 3.12 -1.60 22.02
CA ALA A 221 3.90 -0.37 21.95
C ALA A 221 5.27 -0.53 22.63
N ALA A 222 5.32 -1.19 23.79
CA ALA A 222 6.56 -1.48 24.50
C ALA A 222 7.44 -2.46 23.71
N SER A 223 6.85 -3.52 23.15
CA SER A 223 7.56 -4.45 22.26
C SER A 223 8.19 -3.75 21.05
N LEU A 224 7.45 -2.85 20.39
CA LEU A 224 7.96 -2.11 19.24
C LEU A 224 9.09 -1.14 19.64
N ALA A 225 8.96 -0.47 20.79
CA ALA A 225 10.01 0.40 21.32
C ALA A 225 11.29 -0.38 21.62
N GLN A 226 11.18 -1.53 22.29
CA GLN A 226 12.31 -2.42 22.57
C GLN A 226 12.99 -2.90 21.28
N ARG A 227 12.21 -3.31 20.28
CA ARG A 227 12.74 -3.75 18.98
C ARG A 227 13.53 -2.63 18.29
N ARG A 228 13.02 -1.39 18.33
CA ARG A 228 13.70 -0.23 17.75
C ARG A 228 15.02 0.08 18.45
N GLU A 229 15.04 0.01 19.78
CA GLU A 229 16.26 0.21 20.56
C GLU A 229 17.33 -0.85 20.24
N GLN A 230 16.92 -2.12 20.16
CA GLN A 230 17.80 -3.21 19.73
C GLN A 230 18.32 -2.99 18.30
N GLN A 231 17.44 -2.58 17.37
CA GLN A 231 17.84 -2.26 15.99
C GLN A 231 18.86 -1.13 15.96
N ARG A 232 18.67 -0.06 16.73
CA ARG A 232 19.63 1.04 16.83
C ARG A 232 21.00 0.54 17.32
N SER A 233 21.02 -0.24 18.40
CA SER A 233 22.27 -0.82 18.91
C SER A 233 22.99 -1.68 17.88
N ILE A 234 22.26 -2.44 17.06
CA ILE A 234 22.85 -3.27 16.00
C ILE A 234 23.39 -2.39 14.87
N LEU A 235 22.67 -1.34 14.47
CA LEU A 235 23.10 -0.43 13.43
C LEU A 235 24.35 0.34 13.84
N ASP A 236 24.43 0.79 15.10
CA ASP A 236 25.62 1.45 15.65
C ASP A 236 26.85 0.53 15.56
N PHE A 237 26.69 -0.73 15.97
CA PHE A 237 27.75 -1.74 15.86
C PHE A 237 28.18 -1.99 14.41
N VAL A 238 27.22 -2.17 13.49
CA VAL A 238 27.51 -2.38 12.05
C VAL A 238 28.24 -1.19 11.44
N MET A 239 27.88 0.03 11.82
CA MET A 239 28.52 1.25 11.32
C MET A 239 29.97 1.37 11.81
N ASP A 240 30.27 0.97 13.04
CA ASP A 240 31.63 1.00 13.58
C ASP A 240 32.52 -0.10 13.00
N ASP A 241 31.98 -1.31 12.81
CA ASP A 241 32.68 -2.40 12.11
C ASP A 241 32.96 -2.02 10.64
N ALA A 242 31.99 -1.41 9.96
CA ALA A 242 32.17 -0.98 8.57
C ALA A 242 33.30 0.04 8.42
N LYS A 243 33.43 1.01 9.34
CA LYS A 243 34.57 1.97 9.34
C LYS A 243 35.91 1.27 9.51
N THR A 244 35.94 0.18 10.28
CA THR A 244 37.15 -0.61 10.51
C THR A 244 37.54 -1.40 9.26
N VAL A 245 36.58 -2.08 8.63
CA VAL A 245 36.79 -2.86 7.40
C VAL A 245 37.17 -1.96 6.23
N GLN A 246 36.55 -0.78 6.09
CA GLN A 246 36.82 0.17 4.99
C GLN A 246 38.30 0.55 4.85
N LYS A 247 39.07 0.55 5.95
CA LYS A 247 40.51 0.86 5.96
C LYS A 247 41.35 -0.17 5.20
N GLY A 248 40.88 -1.41 5.07
CA GLY A 248 41.60 -2.52 4.42
C GLY A 248 41.10 -2.87 3.01
N LEU A 249 40.07 -2.19 2.50
CA LEU A 249 39.43 -2.54 1.23
C LEU A 249 40.11 -1.91 0.00
N THR A 250 40.06 -2.64 -1.11
CA THR A 250 40.40 -2.11 -2.44
C THR A 250 39.35 -1.07 -2.88
N ASN A 251 39.65 -0.23 -3.86
CA ASN A 251 38.70 0.79 -4.35
C ASN A 251 37.39 0.16 -4.85
N ARG A 252 37.44 -1.01 -5.50
CA ARG A 252 36.24 -1.71 -5.99
C ARG A 252 35.36 -2.23 -4.85
N ASP A 253 35.96 -2.66 -3.75
CA ASP A 253 35.21 -3.15 -2.59
C ASP A 253 34.65 -2.01 -1.74
N LYS A 254 35.29 -0.84 -1.76
CA LYS A 254 34.76 0.38 -1.14
C LYS A 254 33.44 0.81 -1.77
N ASP A 255 33.29 0.71 -3.09
CA ASP A 255 32.04 1.05 -3.76
C ASP A 255 30.88 0.14 -3.31
N LYS A 256 31.13 -1.17 -3.18
CA LYS A 256 30.15 -2.13 -2.64
C LYS A 256 29.81 -1.87 -1.18
N LEU A 257 30.82 -1.53 -0.37
CA LEU A 257 30.61 -1.19 1.04
C LEU A 257 29.78 0.10 1.16
N GLU A 258 29.99 1.09 0.30
CA GLU A 258 29.19 2.32 0.31
C GLU A 258 27.73 2.07 -0.07
N GLU A 259 27.47 1.18 -1.05
CA GLU A 259 26.11 0.73 -1.36
C GLU A 259 25.44 0.09 -0.14
N TYR A 260 26.15 -0.82 0.54
CA TYR A 260 25.68 -1.45 1.76
C TYR A 260 25.39 -0.41 2.86
N LEU A 261 26.31 0.52 3.11
CA LEU A 261 26.16 1.56 4.14
C LEU A 261 25.05 2.55 3.82
N THR A 262 24.80 2.82 2.54
CA THR A 262 23.63 3.59 2.11
C THR A 262 22.35 2.87 2.55
N GLY A 263 22.26 1.56 2.34
CA GLY A 263 21.14 0.75 2.84
C GLY A 263 20.98 0.79 4.36
N VAL A 264 22.08 0.76 5.12
CA VAL A 264 22.07 0.87 6.59
C VAL A 264 21.52 2.24 7.05
N ARG A 265 21.99 3.34 6.46
CA ARG A 265 21.51 4.71 6.78
C ARG A 265 20.02 4.88 6.46
N GLU A 266 19.51 4.22 5.42
CA GLU A 266 18.08 4.24 5.14
C GLU A 266 17.25 3.57 6.24
N ILE A 267 17.75 2.47 6.83
CA ILE A 267 17.05 1.79 7.93
C ILE A 267 17.01 2.72 9.15
N GLU A 268 18.12 3.39 9.46
CA GLU A 268 18.20 4.37 10.54
C GLU A 268 17.17 5.50 10.35
N GLN A 269 17.10 6.08 9.15
CA GLN A 269 16.13 7.14 8.83
C GLN A 269 14.67 6.68 8.97
N ARG A 270 14.38 5.41 8.68
CA ARG A 270 13.06 4.83 8.93
C ARG A 270 12.75 4.73 10.42
N ILE A 271 13.72 4.36 11.26
CA ILE A 271 13.56 4.31 12.72
C ILE A 271 13.26 5.72 13.25
N VAL A 272 14.07 6.71 12.89
CA VAL A 272 13.89 8.12 13.29
C VAL A 272 12.53 8.66 12.84
N THR A 273 12.12 8.36 11.62
CA THR A 273 10.80 8.76 11.11
C THR A 273 9.68 8.10 11.91
N ALA A 274 9.82 6.82 12.24
CA ALA A 274 8.84 6.07 13.01
C ALA A 274 8.69 6.53 14.47
N GLU A 275 9.70 7.18 15.04
CA GLU A 275 9.66 7.78 16.38
C GLU A 275 8.85 9.08 16.43
N LYS A 276 8.72 9.79 15.31
CA LYS A 276 7.85 10.97 15.20
C LYS A 276 6.36 10.63 15.44
N PHE A 277 6.00 9.35 15.29
CA PHE A 277 4.66 8.83 15.50
C PHE A 277 4.60 8.06 16.84
N SER A 278 4.56 8.81 17.93
CA SER A 278 4.68 8.28 19.31
C SER A 278 3.44 7.50 19.79
N LYS A 279 2.25 7.82 19.29
CA LYS A 279 1.02 7.09 19.64
C LYS A 279 0.76 5.99 18.62
N LEU A 280 1.11 4.77 18.98
CA LEU A 280 0.83 3.60 18.16
C LEU A 280 -0.65 3.22 18.27
N PRO A 281 -1.30 2.91 17.13
CA PRO A 281 -2.57 2.20 17.14
C PRO A 281 -2.38 0.84 17.81
N ASP A 282 -3.35 0.43 18.63
CA ASP A 282 -3.37 -0.90 19.25
C ASP A 282 -4.72 -1.58 19.00
N PRO A 283 -4.89 -2.23 17.83
CA PRO A 283 -6.12 -2.93 17.51
C PRO A 283 -6.41 -4.03 18.55
N LYS A 284 -7.63 -4.11 19.07
CA LYS A 284 -8.01 -5.07 20.12
C LYS A 284 -8.11 -6.53 19.65
N MET A 285 -7.70 -6.82 18.41
CA MET A 285 -7.66 -8.18 17.86
C MET A 285 -6.32 -8.86 18.16
N PRO A 286 -6.27 -10.20 18.26
CA PRO A 286 -5.00 -10.93 18.34
C PRO A 286 -4.17 -10.74 17.05
N ALA A 287 -2.85 -10.90 17.18
CA ALA A 287 -1.99 -10.98 16.00
C ALA A 287 -2.28 -12.29 15.25
N PRO A 288 -2.21 -12.31 13.92
CA PRO A 288 -2.33 -13.56 13.16
C PRO A 288 -1.23 -14.55 13.54
N GLU A 289 -1.52 -15.86 13.46
CA GLU A 289 -0.54 -16.90 13.78
C GLU A 289 0.60 -16.98 12.74
N GLY A 290 0.29 -16.66 11.49
CA GLY A 290 1.21 -16.72 10.36
C GLY A 290 0.47 -16.75 9.03
N ILE A 291 0.98 -17.54 8.09
CA ILE A 291 0.38 -17.76 6.76
C ILE A 291 -0.66 -18.90 6.88
N PRO A 292 -1.94 -18.66 6.56
CA PRO A 292 -2.96 -19.71 6.51
C PRO A 292 -2.64 -20.79 5.47
N SER A 293 -3.10 -22.02 5.69
CA SER A 293 -2.95 -23.14 4.74
C SER A 293 -3.84 -22.98 3.51
N ALA A 294 -5.10 -22.57 3.72
CA ALA A 294 -6.04 -22.26 2.66
C ALA A 294 -5.70 -20.88 2.04
N TYR A 295 -5.68 -20.83 0.72
CA TYR A 295 -5.20 -19.65 0.01
C TYR A 295 -6.22 -18.50 0.03
N ASP A 296 -7.51 -18.81 0.02
CA ASP A 296 -8.57 -17.83 0.20
C ASP A 296 -8.50 -17.13 1.56
N ASP A 297 -8.26 -17.88 2.65
CA ASP A 297 -8.07 -17.33 3.99
C ASP A 297 -6.81 -16.46 4.07
N TYR A 298 -5.74 -16.86 3.37
CA TYR A 298 -4.54 -16.06 3.27
C TYR A 298 -4.79 -14.72 2.55
N ILE A 299 -5.48 -14.73 1.42
CA ILE A 299 -5.87 -13.50 0.70
C ILE A 299 -6.74 -12.61 1.58
N LYS A 300 -7.79 -13.16 2.21
CA LYS A 300 -8.68 -12.42 3.13
C LYS A 300 -7.89 -11.77 4.26
N LEU A 301 -6.95 -12.50 4.85
CA LEU A 301 -6.14 -12.02 5.95
C LEU A 301 -5.18 -10.90 5.51
N MET A 302 -4.59 -10.98 4.31
CA MET A 302 -3.77 -9.88 3.77
C MET A 302 -4.60 -8.63 3.45
N TYR A 303 -5.82 -8.78 2.94
CA TYR A 303 -6.76 -7.66 2.81
C TYR A 303 -7.13 -7.03 4.17
N GLN A 304 -7.30 -7.84 5.21
CA GLN A 304 -7.51 -7.31 6.56
C GLN A 304 -6.30 -6.52 7.06
N MET A 305 -5.08 -6.97 6.79
CA MET A 305 -3.86 -6.21 7.14
C MET A 305 -3.80 -4.87 6.41
N LEU A 306 -4.13 -4.86 5.11
CA LEU A 306 -4.22 -3.63 4.31
C LEU A 306 -5.28 -2.68 4.89
N ALA A 307 -6.47 -3.18 5.20
CA ALA A 307 -7.56 -2.39 5.77
C ALA A 307 -7.16 -1.78 7.12
N LEU A 308 -6.57 -2.57 8.02
CA LEU A 308 -6.08 -2.09 9.31
C LEU A 308 -5.00 -1.02 9.15
N ALA A 309 -4.08 -1.19 8.20
CA ALA A 309 -3.03 -0.21 7.93
C ALA A 309 -3.62 1.15 7.52
N PHE A 310 -4.72 1.15 6.75
CA PHE A 310 -5.43 2.36 6.34
C PHE A 310 -6.32 2.96 7.43
N GLU A 311 -7.06 2.13 8.16
CA GLU A 311 -7.94 2.53 9.25
C GLU A 311 -7.15 3.21 10.37
N THR A 312 -5.96 2.69 10.65
CA THR A 312 -5.07 3.20 11.71
C THR A 312 -4.15 4.33 11.24
N ASP A 313 -4.27 4.79 9.99
CA ASP A 313 -3.38 5.77 9.34
C ASP A 313 -1.88 5.38 9.48
N SER A 314 -1.59 4.07 9.50
CA SER A 314 -0.22 3.57 9.57
C SER A 314 0.52 3.80 8.24
N THR A 315 -0.22 3.75 7.14
CA THR A 315 0.20 4.11 5.78
C THR A 315 -0.98 4.71 5.01
N ARG A 316 -0.69 5.47 3.94
CA ARG A 316 -1.69 5.97 2.98
C ARG A 316 -1.53 5.39 1.59
N VAL A 317 -0.43 4.69 1.35
CA VAL A 317 -0.08 4.07 0.07
C VAL A 317 0.24 2.61 0.31
N ALA A 318 -0.28 1.72 -0.55
CA ALA A 318 0.03 0.31 -0.50
C ALA A 318 0.00 -0.34 -1.88
N SER A 319 0.68 -1.48 -2.00
CA SER A 319 0.57 -2.39 -3.14
C SER A 319 0.41 -3.81 -2.60
N LEU A 320 -0.47 -4.60 -3.23
CA LEU A 320 -0.72 -6.00 -2.88
C LEU A 320 -0.67 -6.86 -4.13
N LEU A 321 0.33 -7.73 -4.18
CA LEU A 321 0.49 -8.78 -5.18
C LEU A 321 -0.23 -10.04 -4.69
N LEU A 322 -1.36 -10.43 -5.28
CA LEU A 322 -2.06 -11.63 -4.82
C LEU A 322 -1.23 -12.89 -5.09
N ALA A 323 -0.64 -13.01 -6.27
CA ALA A 323 0.28 -14.08 -6.60
C ALA A 323 1.26 -13.61 -7.68
N HIS A 324 2.38 -14.32 -7.83
CA HIS A 324 3.25 -14.12 -8.99
C HIS A 324 2.59 -14.65 -10.26
N ASP A 325 2.96 -14.10 -11.41
CA ASP A 325 2.43 -14.50 -12.71
C ASP A 325 2.71 -15.97 -13.06
N GLY A 326 3.88 -16.50 -12.66
CA GLY A 326 4.18 -17.92 -12.78
C GLY A 326 3.58 -18.84 -11.71
N SER A 327 2.83 -18.31 -10.74
CA SER A 327 2.33 -19.06 -9.58
C SER A 327 1.19 -20.01 -9.96
N ASN A 328 1.40 -21.32 -9.80
CA ASN A 328 0.40 -22.34 -10.15
C ASN A 328 -0.51 -22.74 -8.97
N ARG A 329 -0.96 -21.75 -8.20
CA ARG A 329 -1.88 -21.95 -7.05
C ARG A 329 -3.18 -22.62 -7.52
N VAL A 330 -3.74 -23.46 -6.65
CA VAL A 330 -5.03 -24.13 -6.84
C VAL A 330 -6.08 -23.50 -5.93
N PHE A 331 -7.36 -23.64 -6.27
CA PHE A 331 -8.48 -23.08 -5.51
C PHE A 331 -9.55 -24.17 -5.21
N PRO A 332 -9.19 -25.23 -4.47
CA PRO A 332 -10.09 -26.36 -4.20
C PRO A 332 -11.35 -25.96 -3.42
N GLU A 333 -11.31 -24.86 -2.67
CA GLU A 333 -12.44 -24.27 -1.93
C GLU A 333 -13.61 -23.86 -2.84
N ILE A 334 -13.35 -23.59 -4.12
CA ILE A 334 -14.38 -23.34 -5.14
C ILE A 334 -14.52 -24.51 -6.13
N GLY A 335 -13.95 -25.67 -5.80
CA GLY A 335 -14.03 -26.89 -6.60
C GLY A 335 -13.07 -26.94 -7.79
N ILE A 336 -12.01 -26.12 -7.80
CA ILE A 336 -11.00 -26.10 -8.87
C ILE A 336 -9.69 -26.68 -8.34
N SER A 337 -9.30 -27.84 -8.85
CA SER A 337 -8.11 -28.58 -8.42
C SER A 337 -6.88 -28.32 -9.27
N GLU A 338 -7.09 -27.74 -10.45
CA GLU A 338 -6.12 -27.42 -11.46
C GLU A 338 -5.39 -26.13 -11.11
N GLY A 339 -4.12 -26.06 -11.48
CA GLY A 339 -3.31 -24.88 -11.21
C GLY A 339 -3.75 -23.69 -12.05
N HIS A 340 -3.97 -22.54 -11.42
CA HIS A 340 -4.44 -21.32 -12.05
C HIS A 340 -3.58 -20.85 -13.22
N HIS A 341 -2.27 -20.95 -13.09
CA HIS A 341 -1.36 -20.61 -14.18
C HIS A 341 -1.50 -21.61 -15.34
N SER A 342 -1.58 -22.92 -15.09
CA SER A 342 -1.84 -23.91 -16.14
C SER A 342 -3.16 -23.62 -16.87
N LEU A 343 -4.21 -23.26 -16.14
CA LEU A 343 -5.50 -22.88 -16.73
C LEU A 343 -5.38 -21.63 -17.62
N SER A 344 -4.52 -20.65 -17.32
CA SER A 344 -4.39 -19.48 -18.20
C SER A 344 -3.71 -19.78 -19.55
N HIS A 345 -3.11 -20.96 -19.72
CA HIS A 345 -2.43 -21.36 -20.96
C HIS A 345 -3.17 -22.41 -21.80
N HIS A 346 -4.37 -22.85 -21.41
CA HIS A 346 -5.10 -23.90 -22.14
C HIS A 346 -5.74 -23.44 -23.46
N ARG A 347 -5.77 -22.13 -23.76
CA ARG A 347 -6.22 -21.54 -25.06
C ARG A 347 -7.63 -21.96 -25.53
N ASP A 348 -8.54 -22.25 -24.61
CA ASP A 348 -9.86 -22.85 -24.90
C ASP A 348 -9.79 -24.19 -25.66
N ASP A 349 -8.63 -24.84 -25.68
CA ASP A 349 -8.50 -26.20 -26.17
C ASP A 349 -9.26 -27.13 -25.21
N ARG A 350 -10.21 -27.89 -25.76
CA ARG A 350 -11.00 -28.86 -24.99
C ARG A 350 -10.15 -30.11 -24.76
N ASP A 351 -10.15 -30.61 -23.53
CA ASP A 351 -9.57 -31.91 -23.15
C ASP A 351 -10.16 -33.08 -23.94
#